data_AF-A0A7Y2FC29-F1
#
_entry.id   AF-A0A7Y2FC29-F1
#
_cell.length_a   1.000
_cell.length_b   1.000
_cell.length_c   1.000
_cell.angle_alpha   90.00
_cell.angle_beta   90.00
_cell.angle_gamma   90.00
#
_symmetry.space_group_name_H-M   'P 1'
#
loop_
_entity.id
_entity.type
_entity.pdbx_description
1 polymer ?
#
loop_
_entity_poly.entity_id
_entity_poly.type
_entity_poly.pdbx_seq_one_letter_code
_entity_poly.pdbx_strand_id
1 'polypeptide(L)'
;MLVNVSYNNKDLTRKIDDAVGKPFPLKERWNMGGIGSPKLFITETSVEIRNLLILDNNLDCCNIELRPKGIIVRFRSLLETFALVIPFYKLTVYKGDFSVYSVYRDHHFIKVRSDTKAIQKYFRKILDYKADNSPTSIEDL
;
A
#
# COMPACT_ATOMS: atom_id res chain seq x y z
N MET A 1 4.81 3.75 -10.37
CA MET A 1 5.44 2.42 -10.27
C MET A 1 4.47 1.40 -9.66
N LEU A 2 3.71 0.83 -10.59
CA LEU A 2 3.24 -0.53 -10.49
C LEU A 2 4.37 -1.40 -11.08
N VAL A 3 4.88 -2.36 -10.31
CA VAL A 3 6.07 -3.14 -10.68
C VAL A 3 5.92 -4.59 -10.27
N ASN A 4 6.46 -5.52 -11.07
CA ASN A 4 6.58 -6.93 -10.70
C ASN A 4 7.79 -7.10 -9.76
N VAL A 5 7.55 -7.70 -8.59
CA VAL A 5 8.55 -7.92 -7.53
C VAL A 5 8.79 -9.40 -7.25
N SER A 6 8.41 -10.29 -8.17
CA SER A 6 8.58 -11.75 -8.03
C SER A 6 10.05 -12.17 -8.04
N TYR A 7 10.87 -11.44 -8.80
CA TYR A 7 12.28 -11.73 -8.99
C TYR A 7 13.16 -10.78 -8.20
N ASN A 8 14.23 -11.31 -7.61
CA ASN A 8 15.20 -10.49 -6.92
C ASN A 8 15.95 -9.59 -7.91
N ASN A 9 15.64 -8.30 -7.90
CA ASN A 9 16.29 -7.29 -8.73
C ASN A 9 16.79 -6.15 -7.83
N LYS A 10 18.12 -6.04 -7.69
CA LYS A 10 18.76 -5.06 -6.81
C LYS A 10 18.46 -3.62 -7.20
N ASP A 11 18.38 -3.32 -8.50
CA ASP A 11 18.08 -1.97 -8.97
C ASP A 11 16.62 -1.60 -8.74
N LEU A 12 15.71 -2.55 -8.90
CA LEU A 12 14.31 -2.36 -8.53
C LEU A 12 14.17 -2.13 -7.02
N THR A 13 14.82 -2.95 -6.19
CA THR A 13 14.83 -2.78 -4.73
C THR A 13 15.34 -1.40 -4.34
N ARG A 14 16.44 -0.93 -4.95
CA ARG A 14 16.97 0.41 -4.72
C ARG A 14 15.94 1.49 -5.07
N LYS A 15 15.30 1.40 -6.24
CA LYS A 15 14.25 2.34 -6.66
C LYS A 15 13.05 2.35 -5.69
N ILE A 16 12.65 1.19 -5.17
CA ILE A 16 11.57 1.07 -4.18
C ILE A 16 12.01 1.73 -2.88
N ASP A 17 13.20 1.41 -2.37
CA ASP A 17 13.73 1.98 -1.13
C ASP A 17 13.92 3.50 -1.21
N ASP A 18 14.33 4.03 -2.37
CA ASP A 18 14.44 5.47 -2.57
C ASP A 18 13.07 6.16 -2.54
N ALA A 19 12.04 5.51 -3.10
CA ALA A 19 10.70 6.05 -3.20
C ALA A 19 9.91 6.02 -1.89
N VAL A 20 9.99 4.93 -1.12
CA VAL A 20 9.18 4.73 0.10
C VAL A 20 10.01 4.53 1.37
N GLY A 21 11.33 4.63 1.29
CA GLY A 21 12.25 4.36 2.40
C GLY A 21 12.53 2.87 2.56
N LYS A 22 13.67 2.53 3.19
CA LYS A 22 14.09 1.15 3.51
C LYS A 22 13.10 0.45 4.47
N PRO A 23 13.10 -0.89 4.53
CA PRO A 23 12.21 -1.61 5.44
C PRO A 23 12.55 -1.24 6.88
N PHE A 24 11.54 -1.08 7.73
CA PHE A 24 11.75 -0.89 9.15
C PHE A 24 12.61 -2.03 9.72
N PRO A 25 13.62 -1.74 10.57
CA PRO A 25 14.33 -2.73 11.36
C PRO A 25 13.36 -3.54 12.24
N LEU A 26 13.74 -4.77 12.60
CA LEU A 26 12.88 -5.66 13.39
C LEU A 26 12.39 -4.99 14.68
N LYS A 27 13.28 -4.33 15.45
CA LYS A 27 12.92 -3.65 16.69
C LYS A 27 11.80 -2.61 16.50
N GLU A 28 11.88 -1.81 15.44
CA GLU A 28 10.86 -0.80 15.13
C GLU A 28 9.53 -1.44 14.74
N ARG A 29 9.55 -2.52 13.96
CA ARG A 29 8.32 -3.25 13.61
C ARG A 29 7.56 -3.73 14.84
N TRP A 30 8.27 -4.19 15.86
CA TRP A 30 7.68 -4.68 17.11
C TRP A 30 7.10 -3.53 17.93
N ASN A 31 7.85 -2.44 18.08
CA ASN A 31 7.37 -1.22 18.75
C ASN A 31 6.12 -0.64 18.09
N MET A 32 6.00 -0.77 16.77
CA MET A 32 4.83 -0.33 16.01
C MET A 32 3.66 -1.33 16.06
N GLY A 33 3.80 -2.52 16.63
CA GLY A 33 2.78 -3.57 16.60
C GLY A 33 2.57 -4.17 15.19
N GLY A 34 3.64 -4.29 14.42
CA GLY A 34 3.64 -4.78 13.04
C GLY A 34 3.57 -3.64 12.01
N ILE A 35 3.92 -3.92 10.75
CA ILE A 35 3.91 -2.93 9.65
C ILE A 35 3.02 -3.33 8.48
N GLY A 36 2.55 -4.58 8.46
CA GLY A 36 1.69 -5.13 7.41
C GLY A 36 0.21 -5.06 7.78
N SER A 37 -0.64 -4.91 6.77
CA SER A 37 -2.08 -5.06 6.91
C SER A 37 -2.47 -6.52 7.12
N PRO A 38 -3.65 -6.79 7.71
CA PRO A 38 -4.37 -8.04 7.46
C PRO A 38 -4.56 -8.29 5.95
N LYS A 39 -4.98 -9.50 5.57
CA LYS A 39 -5.40 -9.77 4.19
C LYS A 39 -6.58 -8.86 3.84
N LEU A 40 -6.47 -8.12 2.73
CA LEU A 40 -7.50 -7.20 2.25
C LEU A 40 -8.15 -7.78 1.00
N PHE A 41 -9.48 -7.77 0.94
CA PHE A 41 -10.22 -8.17 -0.24
C PHE A 41 -10.47 -6.97 -1.14
N ILE A 42 -10.04 -7.07 -2.39
CA ILE A 42 -10.18 -6.02 -3.38
C ILE A 42 -11.63 -6.01 -3.87
N THR A 43 -12.23 -4.83 -3.96
CA THR A 43 -13.57 -4.64 -4.53
C THR A 43 -13.53 -4.03 -5.92
N GLU A 44 -12.56 -3.14 -6.17
CA GLU A 44 -12.45 -2.39 -7.41
C GLU A 44 -11.02 -1.89 -7.59
N THR A 45 -10.55 -1.72 -8.83
CA THR A 45 -9.21 -1.22 -9.15
C THR A 45 -9.20 -0.41 -10.44
N SER A 46 -8.09 0.31 -10.70
CA SER A 46 -7.85 0.92 -12.02
C SER A 46 -7.71 -0.15 -13.11
N VAL A 47 -7.93 0.23 -14.36
CA VAL A 47 -7.94 -0.69 -15.50
C VAL A 47 -6.63 -1.46 -15.62
N GLU A 48 -5.47 -0.83 -15.39
CA GLU A 48 -4.19 -1.53 -15.49
C GLU A 48 -4.05 -2.65 -14.44
N ILE A 49 -4.47 -2.38 -13.20
CA ILE A 49 -4.43 -3.37 -12.12
C ILE A 49 -5.47 -4.45 -12.34
N ARG A 50 -6.66 -4.08 -12.82
CA ARG A 50 -7.72 -5.03 -13.16
C ARG A 50 -7.26 -6.01 -14.23
N ASN A 51 -6.58 -5.53 -15.26
CA ASN A 51 -6.03 -6.37 -16.34
C ASN A 51 -5.01 -7.39 -15.83
N LEU A 52 -4.31 -7.11 -14.73
CA LEU A 52 -3.44 -8.09 -14.08
C LEU A 52 -4.24 -9.08 -13.23
N LEU A 53 -5.21 -8.60 -12.45
CA LEU A 53 -6.00 -9.44 -11.55
C LEU A 53 -6.83 -10.49 -12.29
N ILE A 54 -7.45 -10.13 -13.43
CA ILE A 54 -8.28 -11.06 -14.22
C ILE A 54 -7.50 -12.21 -14.86
N LEU A 55 -6.17 -12.15 -14.87
CA LEU A 55 -5.34 -13.26 -15.35
C LEU A 55 -5.31 -14.41 -14.34
N ASP A 56 -5.59 -14.11 -13.06
CA ASP A 56 -5.66 -15.12 -11.99
C ASP A 56 -7.11 -15.55 -11.74
N ASN A 57 -7.32 -16.82 -11.41
CA ASN A 57 -8.63 -17.38 -11.05
C ASN A 57 -8.88 -17.32 -9.53
N ASN A 58 -7.99 -16.70 -8.78
CA ASN A 58 -8.07 -16.58 -7.33
C ASN A 58 -8.93 -15.40 -6.87
N LEU A 59 -9.26 -15.38 -5.58
CA LEU A 59 -9.86 -14.20 -4.95
C LEU A 59 -8.89 -13.01 -5.00
N ASP A 60 -9.34 -11.91 -5.59
CA ASP A 60 -8.62 -10.65 -5.65
C ASP A 60 -8.35 -10.13 -4.24
N CYS A 61 -7.08 -10.19 -3.83
CA CYS A 61 -6.65 -9.78 -2.52
C CYS A 61 -5.30 -9.06 -2.58
N CYS A 62 -5.09 -8.19 -1.60
CA CYS A 62 -3.83 -7.48 -1.44
C CYS A 62 -3.40 -7.39 0.02
N ASN A 63 -2.15 -7.03 0.21
CA ASN A 63 -1.57 -6.64 1.49
C ASN A 63 -0.90 -5.28 1.34
N ILE A 64 -1.03 -4.45 2.35
CA ILE A 64 -0.33 -3.17 2.43
C ILE A 64 0.81 -3.31 3.43
N GLU A 65 2.00 -2.86 3.05
CA GLU A 65 3.14 -2.68 3.95
C GLU A 65 3.38 -1.19 4.17
N LEU A 66 3.45 -0.79 5.43
CA LEU A 66 3.88 0.54 5.84
C LEU A 66 5.40 0.65 5.72
N ARG A 67 5.86 1.77 5.17
CA ARG A 67 7.27 2.12 5.02
C ARG A 67 7.52 3.53 5.56
N PRO A 68 8.78 3.90 5.86
CA PRO A 68 9.09 5.22 6.42
C PRO A 68 8.59 6.41 5.59
N LYS A 69 8.61 6.31 4.26
CA LYS A 69 8.22 7.40 3.33
C LYS A 69 6.99 7.07 2.49
N GLY A 70 6.27 5.99 2.79
CA GLY A 70 5.10 5.61 2.00
C GLY A 70 4.52 4.25 2.37
N ILE A 71 3.80 3.65 1.42
CA ILE A 71 3.27 2.30 1.53
C ILE A 71 3.56 1.48 0.28
N ILE A 72 3.50 0.17 0.41
CA ILE A 72 3.57 -0.77 -0.72
C ILE A 72 2.31 -1.63 -0.69
N VAL A 73 1.49 -1.55 -1.73
CA VAL A 73 0.34 -2.44 -1.90
C VAL A 73 0.75 -3.61 -2.78
N ARG A 74 0.80 -4.82 -2.24
CA ARG A 74 1.13 -6.04 -2.97
C ARG A 74 -0.11 -6.86 -3.26
N PHE A 75 -0.20 -7.38 -4.47
CA PHE A 75 -1.21 -8.33 -4.90
C PHE A 75 -0.59 -9.36 -5.83
N ARG A 76 -1.24 -10.51 -5.97
CA ARG A 76 -0.78 -11.59 -6.84
C ARG A 76 -1.54 -11.55 -8.16
N SER A 77 -0.87 -11.91 -9.24
CA SER A 77 -1.47 -12.26 -10.53
C SER A 77 -0.75 -13.50 -11.02
N LEU A 78 -1.48 -14.58 -11.27
CA LEU A 78 -0.92 -15.91 -11.59
C LEU A 78 0.13 -16.34 -10.55
N LEU A 79 1.38 -16.57 -10.98
CA LEU A 79 2.51 -16.92 -10.12
C LEU A 79 3.38 -15.72 -9.75
N GLU A 80 2.97 -14.51 -10.15
CA GLU A 80 3.74 -13.30 -9.97
C GLU A 80 3.16 -12.40 -8.87
N THR A 81 4.03 -11.70 -8.16
CA THR A 81 3.65 -10.68 -7.19
C THR A 81 3.92 -9.30 -7.76
N PHE A 82 2.87 -8.49 -7.83
CA PHE A 82 2.97 -7.09 -8.21
C PHE A 82 2.90 -6.19 -6.99
N ALA A 83 3.59 -5.05 -7.07
CA ALA A 83 3.63 -4.03 -6.04
C ALA A 83 3.28 -2.66 -6.63
N LEU A 84 2.25 -2.04 -6.07
CA LEU A 84 1.97 -0.62 -6.24
C LEU A 84 2.68 0.15 -5.12
N VAL A 85 3.79 0.80 -5.45
CA VAL A 85 4.68 1.46 -4.47
C VAL A 85 4.31 2.94 -4.36
N ILE A 86 3.72 3.39 -3.26
CA ILE A 86 3.10 4.71 -3.14
C ILE A 86 3.84 5.55 -2.09
N PRO A 87 4.64 6.55 -2.49
CA PRO A 87 5.20 7.54 -1.56
C PRO A 87 4.09 8.36 -0.89
N PHE A 88 4.29 8.81 0.35
CA PHE A 88 3.26 9.54 1.09
C PHE A 88 2.79 10.83 0.40
N TYR A 89 3.69 11.55 -0.26
CA TYR A 89 3.36 12.77 -1.00
C TYR A 89 2.46 12.52 -2.24
N LYS A 90 2.34 11.26 -2.68
CA LYS A 90 1.42 10.83 -3.76
C LYS A 90 0.27 9.95 -3.24
N LEU A 91 0.27 9.61 -1.94
CA LEU A 91 -0.71 8.73 -1.35
C LEU A 91 -1.98 9.51 -0.99
N THR A 92 -3.10 9.10 -1.55
CA THR A 92 -4.43 9.57 -1.12
C THR A 92 -5.26 8.38 -0.68
N VAL A 93 -5.82 8.46 0.53
CA VAL A 93 -6.69 7.41 1.08
C VAL A 93 -8.05 8.02 1.37
N TYR A 94 -9.08 7.45 0.76
CA TYR A 94 -10.46 7.82 1.03
C TYR A 94 -11.16 6.66 1.75
N LYS A 95 -11.96 7.00 2.76
CA LYS A 95 -12.97 6.10 3.28
C LYS A 95 -14.25 6.34 2.47
N GLY A 96 -14.63 5.38 1.64
CA GLY A 96 -15.84 5.45 0.81
C GLY A 96 -17.09 5.12 1.61
N ASP A 97 -18.01 4.35 1.01
CA ASP A 97 -19.18 3.78 1.69
C ASP A 97 -18.80 3.02 2.97
N PHE A 98 -19.81 2.68 3.79
CA PHE A 98 -19.72 2.19 5.18
C PHE A 98 -18.72 1.04 5.47
N SER A 99 -18.09 0.43 4.47
CA SER A 99 -17.13 -0.66 4.61
C SER A 99 -16.05 -0.71 3.52
N VAL A 100 -15.69 0.41 2.87
CA VAL A 100 -14.66 0.41 1.81
C VAL A 100 -13.60 1.48 2.04
N TYR A 101 -12.33 1.09 1.94
CA TYR A 101 -11.20 2.03 1.79
C TYR A 101 -10.74 2.05 0.35
N SER A 102 -10.42 3.24 -0.16
CA SER A 102 -9.85 3.44 -1.48
C SER A 102 -8.45 4.04 -1.35
N VAL A 103 -7.46 3.39 -1.94
CA VAL A 103 -6.06 3.81 -1.95
C VAL A 103 -5.69 4.25 -3.35
N TYR A 104 -5.24 5.49 -3.50
CA TYR A 104 -4.92 6.12 -4.77
C TYR A 104 -3.45 6.49 -4.87
N ARG A 105 -2.97 6.45 -6.11
CA ARG A 105 -1.71 7.03 -6.55
C ARG A 105 -1.82 7.45 -8.01
N ASP A 106 -1.73 8.75 -8.27
CA ASP A 106 -1.85 9.29 -9.63
C ASP A 106 -3.16 8.74 -10.27
N HIS A 107 -3.08 8.00 -11.39
CA HIS A 107 -4.23 7.34 -12.04
C HIS A 107 -4.56 5.93 -11.52
N HIS A 108 -3.69 5.34 -10.70
CA HIS A 108 -3.91 4.00 -10.15
C HIS A 108 -4.73 4.06 -8.87
N PHE A 109 -5.63 3.10 -8.68
CA PHE A 109 -6.34 2.94 -7.43
C PHE A 109 -6.67 1.49 -7.11
N ILE A 110 -6.81 1.20 -5.81
CA ILE A 110 -7.28 -0.08 -5.28
C ILE A 110 -8.30 0.22 -4.18
N LYS A 111 -9.52 -0.29 -4.32
CA LYS A 111 -10.56 -0.26 -3.29
C LYS A 111 -10.61 -1.61 -2.60
N VAL A 112 -10.71 -1.60 -1.28
CA VAL A 112 -10.70 -2.80 -0.43
C VAL A 112 -11.81 -2.76 0.61
N ARG A 113 -12.32 -3.95 0.97
CA ARG A 113 -13.26 -4.11 2.08
C ARG A 113 -12.62 -3.77 3.42
N SER A 114 -13.40 -3.13 4.29
CA SER A 114 -13.04 -2.73 5.65
C SER A 114 -14.04 -3.26 6.67
N ASP A 115 -14.40 -4.52 6.50
CA ASP A 115 -15.36 -5.31 7.29
C ASP A 115 -14.88 -5.57 8.73
N THR A 116 -13.57 -5.54 8.98
CA THR A 116 -13.01 -5.78 10.32
C THR A 116 -12.43 -4.52 10.97
N LYS A 117 -12.53 -4.46 12.31
CA LYS A 117 -11.89 -3.42 13.13
C LYS A 117 -10.37 -3.40 12.95
N ALA A 118 -9.74 -4.54 12.68
CA ALA A 118 -8.30 -4.63 12.46
C ALA A 118 -7.88 -3.87 11.19
N ILE A 119 -8.62 -4.03 10.09
CA ILE A 119 -8.40 -3.29 8.84
C ILE A 119 -8.60 -1.79 9.08
N GLN A 120 -9.69 -1.40 9.74
CA GLN A 120 -9.97 0.00 10.04
C GLN A 120 -8.88 0.65 10.91
N LYS A 121 -8.39 -0.05 11.93
CA LYS A 121 -7.26 0.40 12.77
C LYS A 121 -5.98 0.54 11.94
N TYR A 122 -5.71 -0.39 11.03
CA TYR A 122 -4.52 -0.34 10.19
C TYR A 122 -4.53 0.86 9.22
N PHE A 123 -5.67 1.15 8.60
CA PHE A 123 -5.82 2.35 7.76
C PHE A 123 -5.66 3.64 8.55
N ARG A 124 -6.22 3.72 9.76
CA ARG A 124 -5.99 4.85 10.67
C ARG A 124 -4.51 5.01 10.97
N LYS A 125 -3.82 3.92 11.32
CA LYS A 125 -2.37 3.93 11.56
C LYS A 125 -1.56 4.46 10.37
N ILE A 126 -1.93 4.13 9.14
CA ILE A 126 -1.27 4.69 7.95
C ILE A 126 -1.45 6.21 7.90
N LEU A 127 -2.67 6.69 8.13
CA LEU A 127 -3.00 8.12 8.10
C LEU A 127 -2.28 8.89 9.21
N ASP A 128 -2.31 8.37 10.44
CA ASP A 128 -1.62 8.96 11.59
C ASP A 128 -0.10 9.03 11.32
N TYR A 129 0.50 7.92 10.87
CA TYR A 129 1.93 7.90 10.56
C TYR A 129 2.30 8.86 9.42
N LYS A 130 1.45 8.95 8.38
CA LYS A 130 1.63 9.91 7.30
C LYS A 130 1.59 11.34 7.84
N ALA A 131 0.64 11.68 8.71
CA ALA A 131 0.52 13.02 9.27
C ALA A 131 1.77 13.40 10.09
N ASP A 132 2.24 12.50 10.95
CA ASP A 132 3.40 12.73 11.82
C ASP A 132 4.74 12.83 11.05
N ASN A 133 4.82 12.27 9.85
CA ASN A 133 6.06 12.17 9.05
C ASN A 133 5.97 12.89 7.70
N SER A 134 4.92 13.66 7.46
CA SER A 134 4.85 14.53 6.28
C SER A 134 5.74 15.76 6.52
N PRO A 135 6.58 16.16 5.55
CA PRO A 135 7.32 17.42 5.69
C PRO A 135 6.33 18.56 5.86
N THR A 136 6.55 19.41 6.86
CA THR A 136 5.77 20.64 7.08
C THR A 136 5.76 21.45 5.79
N SER A 137 4.57 21.87 5.37
CA SER A 137 4.41 22.70 4.19
C SER A 137 5.13 24.03 4.44
N ILE A 138 5.80 24.61 3.43
CA ILE A 138 6.40 25.95 3.56
C ILE A 138 5.33 27.01 3.90
N GLU A 139 4.05 26.71 3.62
CA GLU A 139 2.90 27.53 3.97
C GLU A 139 2.56 27.54 5.48
N ASP A 140 3.16 26.64 6.28
CA ASP A 140 2.95 26.52 7.73
C ASP A 140 4.05 27.26 8.55
N LEU A 141 4.93 28.04 7.91
CA LEU A 141 6.04 28.84 8.48
C LEU A 141 5.78 30.35 8.33
#